data_AF-A0A522M2Z2-F1
#
_entry.id   AF-A0A522M2Z2-F1
#
_cell.length_a   1.000
_cell.length_b   1.000
_cell.length_c   1.000
_cell.angle_alpha   90.00
_cell.angle_beta   90.00
_cell.angle_gamma   90.00
#
_symmetry.space_group_name_H-M   'P 1'
#
loop_
_entity.id
_entity.type
_entity.pdbx_description
1 polymer ?
#
loop_
_entity_poly.entity_id
_entity_poly.type
_entity_poly.pdbx_seq_one_letter_code
_entity_poly.pdbx_strand_id
1 'polypeptide(L)'
;MVRNAELAEALFQLAESHPPGELRLVFLRAAYAVFDHPRELDGARRLPDTVPLEALPTLSMLRACRTPEALAAAAQRLAGPHRLRGSAAREGFLSAAEVDVELASAGTPAVARLRGAVHWHTRASDGAVALEAMARACQRRGAAWAVVADHTRGLACVNGLDTEGIALQRGAV
;
A
#
# COMPACT_ATOMS: atom_id res chain seq x y z
N MET A 1 -22.29 -1.46 8.65
CA MET A 1 -20.93 -1.25 9.19
C MET A 1 -20.07 -1.00 7.99
N VAL A 2 -19.42 0.16 7.95
CA VAL A 2 -18.47 0.50 6.89
C VAL A 2 -17.12 -0.04 7.31
N ARG A 3 -16.48 -0.84 6.47
CA ARG A 3 -15.14 -1.39 6.72
C ARG A 3 -14.06 -0.36 6.44
N ASN A 4 -12.88 -0.54 7.02
CA ASN A 4 -11.70 0.26 6.72
C ASN A 4 -11.38 0.29 5.23
N ALA A 5 -11.51 -0.85 4.53
CA ALA A 5 -11.30 -0.92 3.08
C ALA A 5 -12.24 0.04 2.30
N GLU A 6 -13.52 0.07 2.67
CA GLU A 6 -14.53 0.94 2.04
C GLU A 6 -14.28 2.41 2.37
N LEU A 7 -13.94 2.71 3.63
CA LEU A 7 -13.62 4.06 4.09
C LEU A 7 -12.33 4.60 3.45
N ALA A 8 -11.31 3.76 3.31
CA ALA A 8 -10.07 4.10 2.62
C ALA A 8 -10.31 4.33 1.13
N GLU A 9 -11.12 3.50 0.47
CA GLU A 9 -11.47 3.71 -0.95
C GLU A 9 -12.19 5.04 -1.17
N ALA A 10 -13.11 5.44 -0.29
CA ALA A 10 -13.72 6.77 -0.35
C ALA A 10 -12.67 7.89 -0.27
N LEU A 11 -11.66 7.76 0.60
CA LEU A 11 -10.56 8.73 0.70
C LEU A 11 -9.63 8.70 -0.52
N PHE A 12 -9.32 7.53 -1.09
CA PHE A 12 -8.57 7.43 -2.35
C PHE A 12 -9.31 8.13 -3.49
N GLN A 13 -10.62 7.94 -3.60
CA GLN A 13 -11.47 8.63 -4.56
C GLN A 13 -11.45 10.15 -4.36
N LEU A 14 -11.52 10.62 -3.11
CA LEU A 14 -11.36 12.04 -2.81
C LEU A 14 -9.96 12.54 -3.22
N ALA A 15 -8.89 11.81 -2.95
CA ALA A 15 -7.55 12.19 -3.39
C ALA A 15 -7.46 12.29 -4.93
N GLU A 16 -8.02 11.33 -5.66
CA GLU A 16 -8.03 11.30 -7.13
C GLU A 16 -8.93 12.36 -7.76
N SER A 17 -9.97 12.80 -7.05
CA SER A 17 -10.87 13.87 -7.49
C SER A 17 -10.22 15.26 -7.47
N HIS A 18 -9.08 15.42 -6.80
CA HIS A 18 -8.39 16.70 -6.66
C HIS A 18 -7.14 16.76 -7.57
N PRO A 19 -6.79 17.95 -8.09
CA PRO A 19 -5.52 18.14 -8.80
C PRO A 19 -4.34 17.89 -7.83
N PRO A 20 -3.11 17.69 -8.35
CA PRO A 20 -1.91 17.64 -7.51
C PRO A 20 -1.83 18.84 -6.56
N GLY A 21 -1.68 18.58 -5.26
CA GLY A 21 -1.62 19.61 -4.23
C GLY A 21 -1.79 19.02 -2.82
N GLU A 22 -1.67 19.89 -1.81
CA GLU A 22 -1.70 19.50 -0.39
C GLU A 22 -2.96 18.71 -0.01
N LEU A 23 -4.13 19.15 -0.47
CA LEU A 23 -5.39 18.48 -0.14
C LEU A 23 -5.45 17.05 -0.68
N ARG A 24 -4.92 16.82 -1.89
CA ARG A 24 -4.78 15.47 -2.45
C ARG A 24 -3.86 14.60 -1.59
N LEU A 25 -2.74 15.15 -1.12
CA LEU A 25 -1.80 14.44 -0.25
C LEU A 25 -2.41 14.12 1.12
N VAL A 26 -3.20 15.04 1.68
CA VAL A 26 -3.94 14.85 2.93
C VAL A 26 -4.90 13.66 2.81
N PHE A 27 -5.73 13.62 1.77
CA PHE A 27 -6.64 12.49 1.56
C PHE A 27 -5.91 11.18 1.28
N LEU A 28 -4.82 11.23 0.51
CA LEU A 28 -4.02 10.03 0.23
C LEU A 28 -3.40 9.46 1.51
N ARG A 29 -2.81 10.30 2.37
CA ARG A 29 -2.25 9.90 3.65
C ARG A 29 -3.31 9.37 4.60
N ALA A 30 -4.48 10.03 4.65
CA ALA A 30 -5.61 9.54 5.44
C ALA A 30 -6.10 8.18 4.94
N ALA A 31 -6.16 7.96 3.61
CA ALA A 31 -6.58 6.70 3.03
C ALA A 31 -5.67 5.55 3.47
N TYR A 32 -4.34 5.72 3.36
CA TYR A 32 -3.37 4.74 3.86
C TYR A 32 -3.45 4.56 5.38
N ALA A 33 -3.58 5.65 6.15
CA ALA A 33 -3.71 5.55 7.60
C ALA A 33 -4.95 4.74 8.05
N VAL A 34 -6.04 4.80 7.28
CA VAL A 34 -7.24 3.97 7.50
C VAL A 34 -7.03 2.54 7.00
N PHE A 35 -6.52 2.37 5.78
CA PHE A 35 -6.32 1.06 5.15
C PHE A 35 -5.35 0.17 5.95
N ASP A 36 -4.27 0.76 6.46
CA ASP A 36 -3.22 0.08 7.23
C ASP A 36 -3.55 0.01 8.74
N HIS A 37 -4.71 0.50 9.18
CA HIS A 37 -5.09 0.39 10.59
C HIS A 37 -5.52 -1.06 10.92
N PRO A 38 -4.92 -1.71 11.93
CA PRO A 38 -5.13 -3.14 12.21
C PRO A 38 -6.52 -3.48 12.78
N ARG A 39 -7.39 -2.50 13.00
CA ARG A 39 -8.74 -2.71 13.56
C ARG A 39 -9.75 -1.88 12.81
N GLU A 40 -10.97 -2.39 12.70
CA GLU A 40 -12.06 -1.62 12.12
C GLU A 40 -12.29 -0.31 12.89
N LEU A 41 -12.39 0.79 12.14
CA LEU A 41 -12.65 2.12 12.70
C LEU A 41 -14.13 2.37 12.98
N ASP A 42 -15.04 1.51 12.50
CA ASP A 42 -16.46 1.59 12.84
C ASP A 42 -16.64 1.46 14.36
N GLY A 43 -17.32 2.43 14.96
CA GLY A 43 -17.47 2.51 16.43
C GLY A 43 -16.20 2.88 17.22
N ALA A 44 -15.05 3.10 16.56
CA ALA A 44 -13.82 3.49 17.25
C ALA A 44 -13.93 4.91 17.84
N ARG A 45 -13.63 5.04 19.15
CA ARG A 45 -13.70 6.34 19.85
C ARG A 45 -12.68 7.36 19.35
N ARG A 46 -11.51 6.90 18.91
CA ARG A 46 -10.40 7.74 18.42
C ARG A 46 -9.98 7.26 17.03
N LEU A 47 -9.56 8.21 16.21
CA LEU A 47 -8.93 7.93 14.93
C LEU A 47 -7.42 7.71 15.14
N PRO A 48 -6.73 7.02 14.22
CA PRO A 48 -5.28 6.82 14.31
C PRO A 48 -4.54 8.16 14.28
N ASP A 49 -3.49 8.30 15.08
CA ASP A 49 -2.64 9.51 15.11
C ASP A 49 -1.87 9.74 13.79
N THR A 50 -1.80 8.70 12.94
CA THR A 50 -1.25 8.76 11.58
C THR A 50 -2.17 9.47 10.58
N VAL A 51 -3.44 9.69 10.92
CA VAL A 51 -4.35 10.48 10.09
C VAL A 51 -3.99 11.96 10.19
N PRO A 52 -3.76 12.66 9.06
CA PRO A 52 -3.53 14.11 9.08
C PRO A 52 -4.68 14.87 9.74
N LEU A 53 -4.37 15.89 10.55
CA LEU A 53 -5.36 16.69 11.27
C LEU A 53 -6.38 17.34 10.31
N GLU A 54 -5.92 17.75 9.13
CA GLU A 54 -6.70 18.37 8.08
C GLU A 54 -7.76 17.41 7.50
N ALA A 55 -7.52 16.09 7.56
CA ALA A 55 -8.46 15.08 7.08
C ALA A 55 -9.55 14.74 8.11
N LEU A 56 -9.37 15.09 9.39
CA LEU A 56 -10.26 14.64 10.47
C LEU A 56 -11.74 15.00 10.29
N PRO A 57 -12.11 16.23 9.84
CA PRO A 57 -13.51 16.57 9.61
C PRO A 57 -14.14 15.69 8.52
N THR A 58 -13.45 15.56 7.38
CA THR A 58 -13.90 14.74 6.24
C THR A 58 -14.00 13.28 6.63
N LEU A 59 -12.97 12.72 7.28
CA LEU A 59 -12.96 11.33 7.73
C LEU A 59 -14.07 11.07 8.74
N SER A 60 -14.32 11.99 9.67
CA SER A 60 -15.41 11.86 10.64
C SER A 60 -16.78 11.83 9.96
N MET A 61 -16.99 12.64 8.92
CA MET A 61 -18.22 12.61 8.11
C MET A 61 -18.39 11.29 7.36
N LEU A 62 -17.34 10.83 6.67
CA LEU A 62 -17.36 9.57 5.93
C LEU A 62 -17.59 8.37 6.86
N ARG A 63 -16.91 8.33 8.00
CA ARG A 63 -17.06 7.27 9.01
C ARG A 63 -18.45 7.24 9.63
N ALA A 64 -19.18 8.35 9.64
CA ALA A 64 -20.56 8.39 10.15
C ALA A 64 -21.56 7.69 9.20
N CYS A 65 -21.18 7.41 7.96
CA CYS A 65 -22.01 6.64 7.04
C CYS A 65 -22.14 5.18 7.52
N ARG A 66 -23.36 4.64 7.49
CA ARG A 66 -23.64 3.28 8.00
C ARG A 66 -23.61 2.19 6.92
N THR A 67 -23.71 2.59 5.66
CA THR A 67 -23.75 1.68 4.50
C THR A 67 -22.75 2.15 3.43
N PRO A 68 -22.24 1.23 2.58
CA PRO A 68 -21.37 1.57 1.47
C PRO A 68 -21.99 2.58 0.49
N GLU A 69 -23.32 2.53 0.27
CA GLU A 69 -24.02 3.44 -0.62
C GLU A 69 -24.07 4.86 -0.04
N ALA A 70 -24.31 4.99 1.27
CA ALA A 70 -24.28 6.27 1.95
C ALA A 70 -22.87 6.87 1.95
N LEU A 71 -21.85 6.02 2.13
CA LEU A 71 -20.44 6.42 2.04
C LEU A 71 -20.08 6.90 0.64
N ALA A 72 -20.47 6.15 -0.39
CA ALA A 72 -20.23 6.52 -1.80
C ALA A 72 -20.92 7.86 -2.15
N ALA A 73 -22.16 8.06 -1.70
CA ALA A 73 -22.88 9.32 -1.89
C ALA A 73 -22.18 10.49 -1.17
N ALA A 74 -21.68 10.28 0.05
CA ALA A 74 -20.93 11.28 0.79
C ALA A 74 -19.59 11.62 0.10
N ALA A 75 -18.84 10.62 -0.36
CA ALA A 75 -17.61 10.80 -1.11
C ALA A 75 -17.86 11.56 -2.42
N GLN A 76 -18.92 11.22 -3.16
CA GLN A 76 -19.31 11.93 -4.37
C GLN A 76 -19.63 13.41 -4.12
N ARG A 77 -20.28 13.71 -2.98
CA ARG A 77 -20.62 15.09 -2.61
C ARG A 77 -19.41 15.91 -2.16
N LEU A 78 -18.38 15.26 -1.64
CA LEU A 78 -17.13 15.86 -1.18
C LEU A 78 -16.03 15.87 -2.26
N ALA A 79 -16.30 15.28 -3.43
CA ALA A 79 -15.34 15.16 -4.52
C ALA A 79 -14.91 16.54 -5.06
N GLY A 80 -13.65 16.61 -5.46
CA GLY A 80 -13.06 17.73 -6.18
C GLY A 80 -13.50 17.81 -7.65
N PRO A 81 -12.84 18.64 -8.47
CA PRO A 81 -13.25 18.91 -9.84
C PRO A 81 -13.11 17.73 -10.81
N HIS A 82 -12.31 16.70 -10.46
CA HIS A 82 -12.12 15.53 -11.30
C HIS A 82 -13.17 14.46 -11.01
N ARG A 83 -13.67 13.83 -12.08
CA ARG A 83 -14.64 12.75 -11.99
C ARG A 83 -14.04 11.55 -11.27
N LEU A 84 -14.75 11.05 -10.27
CA LEU A 84 -14.44 9.78 -9.61
C LEU A 84 -14.45 8.64 -10.63
N ARG A 85 -13.39 7.85 -10.65
CA ARG A 85 -13.31 6.61 -11.42
C ARG A 85 -13.10 5.47 -10.42
N GLY A 86 -13.84 4.37 -10.60
CA GLY A 86 -13.46 3.13 -9.93
C GLY A 86 -12.06 2.72 -10.40
N SER A 87 -11.22 2.26 -9.47
CA SER A 87 -9.87 1.82 -9.79
C SER A 87 -9.78 0.31 -9.60
N ALA A 88 -9.81 -0.42 -10.72
CA ALA A 88 -9.56 -1.86 -10.72
C ALA A 88 -8.21 -2.23 -10.07
N ALA A 89 -7.26 -1.28 -10.03
CA ALA A 89 -5.96 -1.46 -9.38
C ALA A 89 -6.04 -1.56 -7.84
N ARG A 90 -7.18 -1.24 -7.22
CA ARG A 90 -7.41 -1.33 -5.76
C ARG A 90 -8.47 -2.38 -5.39
N GLU A 91 -8.93 -3.16 -6.35
CA GLU A 91 -9.86 -4.27 -6.11
C GLU A 91 -9.11 -5.55 -5.75
N GLY A 92 -9.71 -6.39 -4.88
CA GLY A 92 -9.14 -7.68 -4.49
C GLY A 92 -8.03 -7.61 -3.42
N PHE A 93 -7.86 -6.46 -2.78
CA PHE A 93 -6.93 -6.29 -1.66
C PHE A 93 -7.67 -6.24 -0.33
N LEU A 94 -7.04 -6.78 0.71
CA LEU A 94 -7.52 -6.72 2.09
C LEU A 94 -6.88 -5.54 2.81
N SER A 95 -7.66 -4.80 3.57
CA SER A 95 -7.15 -3.85 4.57
C SER A 95 -6.42 -4.58 5.70
N ALA A 96 -5.62 -3.88 6.50
CA ALA A 96 -4.89 -4.49 7.62
C ALA A 96 -5.83 -5.15 8.65
N ALA A 97 -6.99 -4.54 8.92
CA ALA A 97 -8.01 -5.12 9.79
C ALA A 97 -8.57 -6.44 9.24
N GLU A 98 -8.79 -6.53 7.92
CA GLU A 98 -9.25 -7.76 7.29
C GLU A 98 -8.15 -8.84 7.27
N VAL A 99 -6.89 -8.45 7.02
CA VAL A 99 -5.75 -9.35 7.12
C VAL A 99 -5.66 -9.97 8.52
N ASP A 100 -5.82 -9.17 9.58
CA ASP A 100 -5.77 -9.67 10.96
C ASP A 100 -6.87 -10.70 11.23
N VAL A 101 -8.10 -10.49 10.70
CA VAL A 101 -9.21 -11.45 10.82
C VAL A 101 -8.90 -12.74 10.05
N GLU A 102 -8.41 -12.65 8.82
CA GLU A 102 -8.07 -13.81 8.01
C GLU A 102 -6.90 -14.60 8.60
N LEU A 103 -5.88 -13.94 9.14
CA LEU A 103 -4.76 -14.61 9.80
C LEU A 103 -5.18 -15.25 11.13
N ALA A 104 -6.14 -14.68 11.84
CA ALA A 104 -6.71 -15.30 13.05
C ALA A 104 -7.52 -16.56 12.74
N SER A 105 -8.19 -16.62 11.57
CA SER A 105 -9.02 -17.76 11.17
C SER A 105 -8.23 -18.87 10.49
N ALA A 106 -7.32 -18.51 9.56
CA ALA A 106 -6.53 -19.45 8.76
C ALA A 106 -5.17 -19.79 9.40
N GLY A 107 -4.75 -19.03 10.41
CA GLY A 107 -3.42 -19.09 11.00
C GLY A 107 -2.38 -18.32 10.19
N THR A 108 -1.33 -17.85 10.85
CA THR A 108 -0.20 -17.20 10.16
C THR A 108 0.51 -18.20 9.26
N PRO A 109 0.75 -17.88 7.97
CA PRO A 109 1.58 -18.72 7.10
C PRO A 109 2.92 -19.00 7.78
N ALA A 110 3.22 -20.28 7.99
CA ALA A 110 4.49 -20.66 8.59
C ALA A 110 5.62 -20.16 7.69
N VAL A 111 6.55 -19.38 8.25
CA VAL A 111 7.73 -18.86 7.53
C VAL A 111 8.50 -19.98 6.84
N ALA A 112 8.52 -21.18 7.44
CA ALA A 112 9.12 -22.39 6.85
C ALA A 112 8.49 -22.85 5.53
N ARG A 113 7.27 -22.40 5.18
CA ARG A 113 6.62 -22.67 3.88
C ARG A 113 7.04 -21.69 2.79
N LEU A 114 7.69 -20.58 3.14
CA LEU A 114 8.22 -19.64 2.16
C LEU A 114 9.45 -20.26 1.49
N ARG A 115 9.30 -20.63 0.22
CA ARG A 115 10.38 -21.27 -0.56
C ARG A 115 11.33 -20.27 -1.20
N GLY A 116 11.06 -18.98 -1.12
CA GLY A 116 11.90 -17.99 -1.78
C GLY A 116 11.73 -16.57 -1.26
N ALA A 117 12.64 -15.71 -1.72
CA ALA A 117 12.64 -14.28 -1.41
C ALA A 117 12.30 -13.48 -2.68
N VAL A 118 11.22 -12.71 -2.61
CA VAL A 118 10.80 -11.80 -3.69
C VAL A 118 11.11 -10.37 -3.28
N HIS A 119 11.29 -9.51 -4.29
CA HIS A 119 11.28 -8.06 -4.12
C HIS A 119 12.33 -7.53 -3.13
N TRP A 120 13.60 -7.58 -3.55
CA TRP A 120 14.70 -6.95 -2.83
C TRP A 120 15.66 -6.30 -3.82
N HIS A 121 16.37 -5.30 -3.32
CA HIS A 121 17.27 -4.46 -4.10
C HIS A 121 18.73 -4.73 -3.70
N THR A 122 19.62 -4.46 -4.64
CA THR A 122 21.07 -4.53 -4.50
C THR A 122 21.68 -3.14 -4.68
N ARG A 123 22.99 -3.04 -4.46
CA ARG A 123 23.76 -1.81 -4.75
C ARG A 123 23.75 -1.40 -6.23
N ALA A 124 23.20 -2.24 -7.11
CA ALA A 124 22.99 -1.88 -8.50
C ALA A 124 21.85 -0.86 -8.70
N SER A 125 20.89 -0.75 -7.76
CA SER A 125 19.95 0.38 -7.67
C SER A 125 20.10 1.13 -6.35
N ASP A 126 19.20 0.89 -5.40
CA ASP A 126 19.03 1.60 -4.13
C ASP A 126 19.17 0.67 -2.91
N GLY A 127 19.52 -0.59 -3.15
CA GLY A 127 19.84 -1.54 -2.08
C GLY A 127 21.19 -1.24 -1.42
N ALA A 128 21.33 -1.62 -0.15
CA ALA A 128 22.55 -1.37 0.62
C ALA A 128 23.67 -2.40 0.37
N VAL A 129 23.36 -3.54 -0.25
CA VAL A 129 24.22 -4.74 -0.27
C VAL A 129 24.40 -5.32 -1.68
N ALA A 130 25.57 -5.92 -1.93
CA ALA A 130 25.87 -6.54 -3.22
C ALA A 130 25.02 -7.79 -3.47
N LEU A 131 24.84 -8.14 -4.76
CA LEU A 131 24.02 -9.26 -5.21
C LEU A 131 24.39 -10.59 -4.54
N GLU A 132 25.67 -10.92 -4.50
CA GLU A 132 26.16 -12.19 -3.93
C GLU A 132 25.96 -12.25 -2.42
N ALA A 133 26.05 -11.11 -1.73
CA ALA A 133 25.79 -11.04 -0.30
C ALA A 133 24.31 -11.32 0.01
N MET A 134 23.40 -10.76 -0.80
CA MET A 134 21.96 -11.03 -0.71
C MET A 134 21.61 -12.47 -1.09
N ALA A 135 22.20 -13.00 -2.16
CA ALA A 135 22.01 -14.39 -2.56
C ALA A 135 22.42 -15.35 -1.43
N ARG A 136 23.59 -15.14 -0.83
CA ARG A 136 24.03 -15.92 0.34
C ARG A 136 23.11 -15.74 1.55
N ALA A 137 22.56 -14.55 1.78
CA ALA A 137 21.59 -14.32 2.85
C ALA A 137 20.28 -15.08 2.62
N CYS A 138 19.78 -15.09 1.38
CA CYS A 138 18.61 -15.87 0.98
C CYS A 138 18.85 -17.37 1.19
N GLN A 139 19.99 -17.90 0.74
CA GLN A 139 20.37 -19.30 0.93
C GLN A 139 20.44 -19.68 2.41
N ARG A 140 21.08 -18.85 3.26
CA ARG A 140 21.14 -19.09 4.72
C ARG A 140 19.76 -19.12 5.38
N ARG A 141 18.78 -18.41 4.81
CA ARG A 141 17.38 -18.40 5.26
C ARG A 141 16.54 -19.54 4.67
N GLY A 142 17.14 -20.44 3.88
CA GLY A 142 16.47 -21.59 3.29
C GLY A 142 15.67 -21.28 2.02
N ALA A 143 15.90 -20.13 1.39
CA ALA A 143 15.27 -19.81 0.12
C ALA A 143 15.82 -20.72 -0.99
N ALA A 144 14.95 -21.48 -1.64
CA ALA A 144 15.25 -22.29 -2.82
C ALA A 144 15.39 -21.45 -4.10
N TRP A 145 14.81 -20.25 -4.10
CA TRP A 145 14.87 -19.30 -5.20
C TRP A 145 14.77 -17.87 -4.66
N ALA A 146 15.25 -16.90 -5.43
CA ALA A 146 15.11 -15.49 -5.09
C ALA A 146 14.97 -14.65 -6.37
N VAL A 147 14.28 -13.51 -6.26
CA VAL A 147 14.07 -12.56 -7.36
C VAL A 147 14.68 -11.21 -6.99
N VAL A 148 15.71 -10.81 -7.72
CA VAL A 148 16.27 -9.45 -7.68
C VAL A 148 15.27 -8.50 -8.34
N ALA A 149 14.93 -7.39 -7.67
CA ALA A 149 13.93 -6.43 -8.12
C ALA A 149 14.49 -5.01 -8.21
N ASP A 150 15.75 -4.86 -8.64
CA ASP A 150 16.38 -3.56 -8.82
C ASP A 150 15.59 -2.65 -9.77
N HIS A 151 15.62 -1.35 -9.47
CA HIS A 151 14.83 -0.37 -10.20
C HIS A 151 15.32 -0.22 -11.64
N THR A 152 14.41 0.18 -12.52
CA THR A 152 14.72 0.67 -13.86
C THR A 152 14.81 2.20 -13.87
N ARG A 153 15.30 2.80 -14.97
CA ARG A 153 15.50 4.26 -15.14
C ARG A 153 14.28 5.16 -14.81
N GLY A 154 13.07 4.61 -14.63
CA GLY A 154 11.83 5.36 -14.49
C GLY A 154 11.67 6.17 -13.19
N LEU A 155 12.56 6.00 -12.21
CA LEU A 155 12.47 6.69 -10.93
C LEU A 155 13.80 7.42 -10.62
N ALA A 156 13.74 8.75 -10.52
CA ALA A 156 14.93 9.61 -10.51
C ALA A 156 15.83 9.46 -9.27
N CYS A 157 15.31 8.91 -8.17
CA CYS A 157 15.99 8.86 -6.87
C CYS A 157 16.60 7.49 -6.51
N VAL A 158 16.54 6.49 -7.41
CA VAL A 158 16.87 5.09 -7.08
C VAL A 158 17.99 4.47 -7.91
N ASN A 159 18.81 5.29 -8.61
CA ASN A 159 19.90 4.81 -9.49
C ASN A 159 19.48 3.66 -10.41
N GLY A 160 18.30 3.76 -11.03
CA GLY A 160 17.72 2.66 -11.79
C GLY A 160 18.59 2.22 -12.98
N LEU A 161 18.66 0.90 -13.18
CA LEU A 161 19.41 0.27 -14.25
C LEU A 161 18.77 0.55 -15.62
N ASP A 162 19.63 0.74 -16.61
CA ASP A 162 19.25 0.72 -18.02
C ASP A 162 19.42 -0.69 -18.63
N THR A 163 19.20 -0.82 -19.93
CA THR A 163 19.24 -2.12 -20.61
C THR A 163 20.62 -2.79 -20.48
N GLU A 164 21.71 -2.01 -20.55
CA GLU A 164 23.07 -2.52 -20.40
C GLU A 164 23.34 -2.91 -18.94
N GLY A 165 22.91 -2.09 -17.98
CA GLY A 165 23.00 -2.39 -16.55
C GLY A 165 22.27 -3.69 -16.16
N ILE A 166 21.07 -3.92 -16.71
CA ILE A 166 20.32 -5.17 -16.51
C ILE A 166 21.09 -6.36 -17.12
N ALA A 167 21.68 -6.20 -18.30
CA ALA A 167 22.45 -7.26 -18.94
C ALA A 167 23.71 -7.63 -18.13
N LEU A 168 24.42 -6.63 -17.60
CA LEU A 168 25.56 -6.83 -16.71
C LEU A 168 25.15 -7.55 -15.41
N GLN A 169 24.04 -7.13 -14.79
CA GLN A 169 23.53 -7.78 -13.59
C GLN A 169 23.15 -9.25 -13.84
N ARG A 170 22.53 -9.56 -14.99
CA ARG A 170 22.18 -10.94 -15.37
C ARG A 170 23.41 -11.81 -15.56
N GLY A 171 24.53 -11.24 -16.02
CA GLY A 171 25.79 -11.96 -16.20
C GLY A 171 26.64 -12.09 -14.93
N ALA A 172 26.24 -11.46 -13.82
CA ALA A 172 26.94 -11.54 -12.54
C ALA A 172 26.60 -12.79 -11.70
N VAL A 173 25.77 -13.70 -12.24
CA VAL A 173 25.29 -14.94 -11.62
C VAL A 173 25.55 -16.12 -12.55
#